data_AF-A0A2A5W4G8-F1
#
_entry.id   AF-A0A2A5W4G8-F1
#
_cell.length_a   1.000
_cell.length_b   1.000
_cell.length_c   1.000
_cell.angle_alpha   90.00
_cell.angle_beta   90.00
_cell.angle_gamma   90.00
#
_symmetry.space_group_name_H-M   'P 1'
#
loop_
_entity.id
_entity.type
_entity.pdbx_description
1 polymer ?
#
loop_
_entity_poly.entity_id
_entity_poly.type
_entity_poly.pdbx_seq_one_letter_code
_entity_poly.pdbx_strand_id
1 'polypeptide(L)'
;MKPILHLLLLLSVLTTSLSGQIAPDGTGTVNGYSIGPDASLRNADLSGADLSEADLSGADLSGADLSGADLSGTDLSGALLLDADLSGADLSGADLTGTLLERTIWTNVASQADYDAVVNQRDAVNAQFGSNLIALQNGKVDLSVEIETSNDLSTWLTRGNASTTLTMSDDIQFLRFKMTDNASSLSDVYQLFHTQTWSQETNYKRIAHIKYPASAAQTYPVIILLHGSGSNAYSMISQFIGMDNYILVALQGYENQWNIKNEDSKADDLDYLSAIITLLKSFSDVDSDRISLLGSSNGAALVNRALIELPAGTFKNAITLASQLSTDQFNTSTFWGDSDNDGNFEQDYTLSQDLRVLTLHGTADTTIYYQGGTINWLNRTLLDARESILEIARGLGHTGPAVPLNGTPTPNSNIFKYAYLGGNVVHYRFIGGNHGLSGFQEDIETIVNTFILAE
;
A
#
# COMPACT_ATOMS: atom_id res chain seq x y z
N MET A 1 76.35 17.63 -28.67
CA MET A 1 76.73 17.30 -27.27
C MET A 1 75.83 18.10 -26.34
N LYS A 2 75.24 17.48 -25.31
CA LYS A 2 74.44 18.08 -24.20
C LYS A 2 75.21 19.24 -23.50
N PRO A 3 74.62 20.08 -22.59
CA PRO A 3 73.22 20.27 -22.12
C PRO A 3 72.79 21.77 -21.97
N ILE A 4 71.60 22.03 -21.38
CA ILE A 4 71.08 23.18 -20.57
C ILE A 4 69.55 23.24 -20.82
N LEU A 5 68.60 23.49 -19.93
CA LEU A 5 68.40 23.47 -18.47
C LEU A 5 66.86 23.63 -18.32
N HIS A 6 66.28 23.10 -17.24
CA HIS A 6 64.85 23.13 -16.93
C HIS A 6 64.25 24.55 -16.93
N LEU A 7 63.05 24.70 -17.52
CA LEU A 7 62.07 25.68 -17.04
C LEU A 7 60.67 25.08 -17.11
N LEU A 8 60.07 24.91 -15.93
CA LEU A 8 58.66 24.63 -15.71
C LEU A 8 57.79 25.64 -16.48
N LEU A 9 56.86 25.14 -17.29
CA LEU A 9 55.53 25.75 -17.40
C LEU A 9 54.52 24.67 -17.08
N LEU A 10 53.92 24.78 -15.88
CA LEU A 10 52.65 24.14 -15.59
C LEU A 10 51.63 24.67 -16.60
N LEU A 11 51.24 23.86 -17.59
CA LEU A 11 49.86 23.91 -18.04
C LEU A 11 49.09 23.05 -17.05
N SER A 12 48.45 23.71 -16.08
CA SER A 12 47.40 23.12 -15.27
C SER A 12 46.37 22.53 -16.23
N VAL A 13 46.34 21.21 -16.34
CA VAL A 13 45.14 20.50 -16.76
C VAL A 13 44.12 20.83 -15.68
N LEU A 14 43.27 21.82 -15.96
CA LEU A 14 41.98 21.94 -15.29
C LEU A 14 41.20 20.69 -15.68
N THR A 15 41.40 19.60 -14.94
CA THR A 15 40.38 18.58 -14.78
C THR A 15 39.30 19.21 -13.91
N THR A 16 38.44 20.04 -14.50
CA THR A 16 37.12 20.25 -13.92
C THR A 16 36.43 18.89 -13.98
N SER A 17 36.06 18.38 -12.81
CA SER A 17 35.17 17.24 -12.67
C SER A 17 33.95 17.45 -13.58
N LEU A 18 33.64 16.49 -14.43
CA LEU A 18 32.39 16.46 -15.20
C LEU A 18 31.23 16.21 -14.21
N SER A 19 30.75 17.27 -13.55
CA SER A 19 29.33 17.37 -13.22
C SER A 19 28.59 17.59 -14.55
N GLY A 20 27.48 16.89 -14.75
CA GLY A 20 26.72 16.93 -16.00
C GLY A 20 26.42 18.37 -16.47
N GLN A 21 26.49 18.61 -17.77
CA GLN A 21 26.09 19.90 -18.35
C GLN A 21 24.69 19.74 -18.94
N ILE A 22 23.71 20.42 -18.33
CA ILE A 22 22.46 20.77 -19.00
C ILE A 22 22.78 21.89 -20.00
N ALA A 23 22.41 21.69 -21.26
CA ALA A 23 22.60 22.66 -22.32
C ALA A 23 21.52 23.76 -22.25
N PRO A 24 21.70 24.91 -22.92
CA PRO A 24 20.71 26.00 -22.89
C PRO A 24 19.33 25.65 -23.46
N ASP A 25 19.19 24.49 -24.10
CA ASP A 25 17.91 23.95 -24.58
C ASP A 25 17.25 23.00 -23.57
N GLY A 26 17.76 22.92 -22.34
CA GLY A 26 17.23 22.10 -21.25
C GLY A 26 17.64 20.62 -21.32
N THR A 27 18.41 20.19 -22.33
CA THR A 27 18.80 18.79 -22.52
C THR A 27 20.25 18.53 -22.12
N GLY A 28 20.61 17.30 -21.74
CA GLY A 28 21.98 17.03 -21.34
C GLY A 28 22.26 15.60 -20.89
N THR A 29 23.34 15.44 -20.13
CA THR A 29 23.65 14.17 -19.46
C THR A 29 24.10 14.44 -18.03
N VAL A 30 23.40 13.83 -17.08
CA VAL A 30 23.66 13.97 -15.64
C VAL A 30 23.71 12.57 -15.03
N ASN A 31 24.75 12.28 -14.24
CA ASN A 31 25.01 10.96 -13.64
C ASN A 31 24.97 9.77 -14.64
N GLY A 32 25.24 10.02 -15.92
CA GLY A 32 25.20 9.01 -16.99
C GLY A 32 23.82 8.79 -17.61
N TYR A 33 22.79 9.50 -17.15
CA TYR A 33 21.45 9.50 -17.71
C TYR A 33 21.28 10.63 -18.72
N SER A 34 20.57 10.36 -19.82
CA SER A 34 20.15 11.39 -20.76
C SER A 34 19.00 12.20 -20.16
N ILE A 35 19.20 13.52 -20.05
CA ILE A 35 18.21 14.48 -19.55
C ILE A 35 17.57 15.18 -20.75
N GLY A 36 16.25 15.27 -20.75
CA GLY A 36 15.45 15.89 -21.82
C GLY A 36 13.97 15.51 -21.72
N PRO A 37 13.13 16.07 -22.60
CA PRO A 37 11.70 15.76 -22.64
C PRO A 37 11.47 14.28 -22.94
N ASP A 38 10.42 13.70 -22.34
CA ASP A 38 10.03 12.29 -22.42
C ASP A 38 11.15 11.29 -22.01
N ALA A 39 12.18 11.74 -21.28
CA ALA A 39 13.28 10.86 -20.87
C ALA A 39 12.79 9.76 -19.91
N SER A 40 13.33 8.55 -20.10
CA SER A 40 13.09 7.43 -19.18
C SER A 40 14.18 7.40 -18.11
N LEU A 41 13.83 7.88 -16.92
CA LEU A 41 14.71 8.06 -15.76
C LEU A 41 14.23 7.23 -14.55
N ARG A 42 13.48 6.15 -14.79
CA ARG A 42 12.93 5.29 -13.74
C ARG A 42 14.04 4.71 -12.87
N ASN A 43 13.90 4.85 -11.56
CA ASN A 43 14.88 4.43 -10.56
C ASN A 43 16.29 5.01 -10.78
N ALA A 44 16.40 6.15 -11.47
CA ALA A 44 17.67 6.83 -11.64
C ALA A 44 18.16 7.39 -10.29
N ASP A 45 19.46 7.29 -10.05
CA ASP A 45 20.13 7.98 -8.95
C ASP A 45 20.57 9.36 -9.44
N LEU A 46 19.76 10.36 -9.10
CA LEU A 46 19.95 11.78 -9.37
C LEU A 46 20.07 12.55 -8.05
N SER A 47 20.46 11.87 -6.96
CA SER A 47 20.64 12.49 -5.65
C SER A 47 21.72 13.58 -5.72
N GLY A 48 21.40 14.76 -5.20
CA GLY A 48 22.26 15.94 -5.22
C GLY A 48 22.61 16.46 -6.62
N ALA A 49 21.90 16.02 -7.66
CA ALA A 49 22.18 16.42 -9.04
C ALA A 49 21.81 17.89 -9.28
N ASP A 50 22.58 18.57 -10.13
CA ASP A 50 22.20 19.85 -10.72
C ASP A 50 21.38 19.59 -11.98
N LEU A 51 20.07 19.82 -11.87
CA LEU A 51 19.07 19.72 -12.93
C LEU A 51 18.43 21.09 -13.18
N SER A 52 19.03 22.17 -12.70
CA SER A 52 18.49 23.52 -12.84
C SER A 52 18.26 23.88 -14.32
N GLU A 53 17.12 24.50 -14.59
CA GLU A 53 16.65 24.88 -15.94
C GLU A 53 16.54 23.70 -16.95
N ALA A 54 16.54 22.44 -16.49
CA ALA A 54 16.37 21.30 -17.39
C ALA A 54 14.93 21.19 -17.93
N ASP A 55 14.81 20.68 -19.16
CA ASP A 55 13.53 20.27 -19.72
C ASP A 55 13.35 18.77 -19.45
N LEU A 56 12.46 18.45 -18.51
CA LEU A 56 12.04 17.11 -18.13
C LEU A 56 10.53 16.94 -18.38
N SER A 57 9.95 17.74 -19.27
CA SER A 57 8.52 17.65 -19.60
C SER A 57 8.19 16.25 -20.12
N GLY A 58 7.12 15.65 -19.58
CA GLY A 58 6.70 14.28 -19.90
C GLY A 58 7.65 13.14 -19.48
N ALA A 59 8.75 13.43 -18.79
CA ALA A 59 9.73 12.41 -18.40
C ALA A 59 9.16 11.39 -17.38
N ASP A 60 9.62 10.14 -17.45
CA ASP A 60 9.30 9.09 -16.47
C ASP A 60 10.40 8.97 -15.43
N LEU A 61 10.21 9.62 -14.29
CA LEU A 61 11.09 9.64 -13.11
C LEU A 61 10.60 8.66 -12.03
N SER A 62 9.76 7.69 -12.36
CA SER A 62 9.16 6.82 -11.36
C SER A 62 10.23 6.06 -10.56
N GLY A 63 10.22 6.20 -9.23
CA GLY A 63 11.19 5.61 -8.30
C GLY A 63 12.57 6.26 -8.30
N ALA A 64 12.76 7.39 -8.99
CA ALA A 64 14.06 8.08 -9.01
C ALA A 64 14.41 8.68 -7.64
N ASP A 65 15.68 8.63 -7.27
CA ASP A 65 16.22 9.36 -6.13
C ASP A 65 16.66 10.75 -6.61
N LEU A 66 15.91 11.78 -6.22
CA LEU A 66 16.17 13.20 -6.46
C LEU A 66 16.50 13.92 -5.15
N SER A 67 16.89 13.19 -4.11
CA SER A 67 17.11 13.77 -2.79
C SER A 67 18.24 14.79 -2.84
N GLY A 68 17.98 16.00 -2.35
CA GLY A 68 18.92 17.13 -2.38
C GLY A 68 19.24 17.69 -3.77
N ALA A 69 18.53 17.29 -4.83
CA ALA A 69 18.76 17.80 -6.18
C ALA A 69 18.35 19.28 -6.32
N ASP A 70 19.06 20.02 -7.18
CA ASP A 70 18.65 21.35 -7.62
C ASP A 70 17.76 21.20 -8.86
N LEU A 71 16.46 21.40 -8.68
CA LEU A 71 15.43 21.40 -9.72
C LEU A 71 14.92 22.81 -10.00
N SER A 72 15.65 23.85 -9.59
CA SER A 72 15.21 25.24 -9.77
C SER A 72 14.99 25.58 -11.25
N GLY A 73 13.83 26.15 -11.57
CA GLY A 73 13.44 26.48 -12.95
C GLY A 73 13.26 25.30 -13.91
N THR A 74 13.24 24.06 -13.43
CA THR A 74 13.04 22.86 -14.26
C THR A 74 11.61 22.80 -14.81
N ASP A 75 11.44 22.41 -16.07
CA ASP A 75 10.13 22.03 -16.61
C ASP A 75 9.86 20.55 -16.29
N LEU A 76 8.96 20.28 -15.36
CA LEU A 76 8.49 18.93 -14.99
C LEU A 76 7.05 18.69 -15.48
N SER A 77 6.54 19.53 -16.38
CA SER A 77 5.15 19.48 -16.79
C SER A 77 4.80 18.11 -17.39
N GLY A 78 3.73 17.50 -16.89
CA GLY A 78 3.30 16.16 -17.30
C GLY A 78 4.26 15.00 -16.95
N ALA A 79 5.32 15.24 -16.19
CA ALA A 79 6.26 14.19 -15.78
C ALA A 79 5.64 13.20 -14.75
N LEU A 80 6.21 11.99 -14.69
CA LEU A 80 5.80 10.93 -13.76
C LEU A 80 6.82 10.82 -12.62
N LEU A 81 6.46 11.26 -11.40
CA LEU A 81 7.30 11.15 -10.20
C LEU A 81 6.76 10.12 -9.19
N LEU A 82 6.08 9.09 -9.70
CA LEU A 82 5.54 8.02 -8.88
C LEU A 82 6.66 7.39 -8.04
N ASP A 83 6.55 7.37 -6.72
CA ASP A 83 7.60 6.83 -5.82
C ASP A 83 8.97 7.53 -5.85
N ALA A 84 9.08 8.71 -6.45
CA ALA A 84 10.35 9.45 -6.45
C ALA A 84 10.64 10.11 -5.09
N ASP A 85 11.91 10.29 -4.75
CA ASP A 85 12.34 10.98 -3.53
C ASP A 85 12.87 12.38 -3.84
N LEU A 86 12.11 13.43 -3.50
CA LEU A 86 12.46 14.85 -3.58
C LEU A 86 12.96 15.42 -2.24
N SER A 87 13.34 14.56 -1.28
CA SER A 87 13.71 15.05 0.05
C SER A 87 14.90 16.00 -0.01
N GLY A 88 14.74 17.23 0.47
CA GLY A 88 15.80 18.24 0.41
C GLY A 88 15.99 18.92 -0.94
N ALA A 89 15.17 18.61 -1.96
CA ALA A 89 15.31 19.21 -3.28
C ALA A 89 14.90 20.69 -3.31
N ASP A 90 15.54 21.46 -4.19
CA ASP A 90 15.15 22.84 -4.51
C ASP A 90 14.24 22.86 -5.73
N LEU A 91 12.97 23.23 -5.56
CA LEU A 91 11.97 23.30 -6.64
C LEU A 91 11.64 24.75 -7.02
N SER A 92 12.50 25.70 -6.64
CA SER A 92 12.25 27.12 -6.82
C SER A 92 11.96 27.44 -8.29
N GLY A 93 10.71 27.79 -8.59
CA GLY A 93 10.27 28.16 -9.94
C GLY A 93 10.15 26.99 -10.92
N ALA A 94 10.16 25.74 -10.46
CA ALA A 94 9.88 24.59 -11.30
C ALA A 94 8.41 24.58 -11.79
N ASP A 95 8.18 24.15 -13.03
CA ASP A 95 6.82 23.94 -13.54
C ASP A 95 6.37 22.51 -13.25
N LEU A 96 5.45 22.36 -12.30
CA LEU A 96 4.86 21.08 -11.90
C LEU A 96 3.50 20.80 -12.58
N THR A 97 3.12 21.57 -13.60
CA THR A 97 1.78 21.48 -14.18
C THR A 97 1.51 20.09 -14.76
N GLY A 98 0.49 19.40 -14.24
CA GLY A 98 0.11 18.05 -14.69
C GLY A 98 1.07 16.94 -14.28
N THR A 99 2.09 17.22 -13.48
CA THR A 99 3.01 16.22 -12.92
C THR A 99 2.27 15.27 -11.99
N LEU A 100 2.53 13.96 -12.10
CA LEU A 100 1.97 12.94 -11.21
C LEU A 100 2.90 12.68 -10.03
N LEU A 101 2.46 13.12 -8.84
CA LEU A 101 3.22 13.10 -7.58
C LEU A 101 2.73 12.01 -6.60
N GLU A 102 2.08 10.97 -7.10
CA GLU A 102 1.58 9.91 -6.23
C GLU A 102 2.75 9.20 -5.54
N ARG A 103 2.70 9.12 -4.20
CA ARG A 103 3.72 8.43 -3.38
C ARG A 103 5.13 9.05 -3.48
N THR A 104 5.27 10.24 -4.04
CA THR A 104 6.52 11.01 -3.99
C THR A 104 6.84 11.39 -2.54
N ILE A 105 8.11 11.36 -2.15
CA ILE A 105 8.58 11.86 -0.84
C ILE A 105 9.09 13.28 -1.05
N TRP A 106 8.61 14.29 -0.33
CA TRP A 106 9.08 15.69 -0.50
C TRP A 106 9.38 16.37 0.84
N THR A 107 10.02 15.65 1.75
CA THR A 107 10.38 16.21 3.06
C THR A 107 11.51 17.22 2.94
N ASN A 108 11.49 18.29 3.74
CA ASN A 108 12.58 19.27 3.81
C ASN A 108 12.96 19.96 2.47
N VAL A 109 12.03 20.13 1.53
CA VAL A 109 12.27 20.95 0.31
C VAL A 109 12.76 22.36 0.65
N ALA A 110 13.48 22.99 -0.28
CA ALA A 110 14.30 24.19 -0.02
C ALA A 110 13.54 25.37 0.60
N SER A 111 12.25 25.52 0.30
CA SER A 111 11.42 26.59 0.88
C SER A 111 9.97 26.18 1.12
N GLN A 112 9.25 26.99 1.92
CA GLN A 112 7.80 26.83 2.11
C GLN A 112 7.03 26.98 0.79
N ALA A 113 7.50 27.85 -0.12
CA ALA A 113 6.86 28.04 -1.41
C ALA A 113 6.96 26.77 -2.29
N ASP A 114 8.09 26.07 -2.22
CA ASP A 114 8.29 24.80 -2.91
C ASP A 114 7.38 23.71 -2.35
N TYR A 115 7.27 23.66 -1.02
CA TYR A 115 6.34 22.76 -0.35
C TYR A 115 4.89 23.01 -0.80
N ASP A 116 4.48 24.27 -0.82
CA ASP A 116 3.13 24.67 -1.23
C ASP A 116 2.89 24.34 -2.72
N ALA A 117 3.90 24.48 -3.59
CA ALA A 117 3.81 24.12 -5.01
C ALA A 117 3.56 22.62 -5.21
N VAL A 118 4.30 21.76 -4.51
CA VAL A 118 4.11 20.30 -4.56
C VAL A 118 2.73 19.91 -4.04
N VAL A 119 2.30 20.50 -2.92
CA VAL A 119 0.97 20.24 -2.34
C VAL A 119 -0.15 20.71 -3.27
N ASN A 120 -0.05 21.90 -3.84
CA ASN A 120 -1.05 22.45 -4.76
C ASN A 120 -1.17 21.58 -6.01
N GLN A 121 -0.05 21.13 -6.59
CA GLN A 121 -0.09 20.25 -7.74
C GLN A 121 -0.68 18.87 -7.40
N ARG A 122 -0.25 18.27 -6.29
CA ARG A 122 -0.83 17.02 -5.78
C ARG A 122 -2.33 17.16 -5.60
N ASP A 123 -2.79 18.26 -5.01
CA ASP A 123 -4.20 18.50 -4.73
C ASP A 123 -4.98 18.83 -6.01
N ALA A 124 -4.39 19.52 -6.99
CA ALA A 124 -4.99 19.76 -8.30
C ALA A 124 -5.16 18.45 -9.09
N VAL A 125 -4.15 17.57 -9.06
CA VAL A 125 -4.20 16.20 -9.60
C VAL A 125 -5.28 15.41 -8.87
N ASN A 126 -5.29 15.39 -7.54
CA ASN A 126 -6.32 14.72 -6.75
C ASN A 126 -7.73 15.27 -7.01
N ALA A 127 -7.88 16.57 -7.26
CA ALA A 127 -9.15 17.20 -7.63
C ALA A 127 -9.60 16.77 -9.03
N GLN A 128 -8.67 16.50 -9.95
CA GLN A 128 -8.94 15.89 -11.25
C GLN A 128 -9.30 14.40 -11.14
N PHE A 129 -8.91 13.73 -10.04
CA PHE A 129 -9.12 12.30 -9.77
C PHE A 129 -10.20 11.97 -8.70
N GLY A 130 -10.90 12.97 -8.12
CA GLY A 130 -12.20 12.77 -7.45
C GLY A 130 -12.25 12.77 -5.91
N SER A 131 -11.57 13.69 -5.22
CA SER A 131 -11.74 13.88 -3.77
C SER A 131 -12.92 14.79 -3.40
N ASN A 132 -14.14 14.23 -3.27
CA ASN A 132 -15.31 14.95 -2.72
C ASN A 132 -15.78 14.35 -1.38
N LEU A 133 -14.92 14.37 -0.35
CA LEU A 133 -15.30 13.99 1.02
C LEU A 133 -15.08 15.19 1.96
N ILE A 134 -16.18 15.71 2.50
CA ILE A 134 -16.15 16.75 3.55
C ILE A 134 -16.60 16.12 4.87
N ALA A 135 -15.73 16.16 5.88
CA ALA A 135 -16.10 15.74 7.23
C ALA A 135 -17.11 16.74 7.82
N LEU A 136 -18.23 16.24 8.33
CA LEU A 136 -19.23 17.03 9.04
C LEU A 136 -18.74 17.38 10.45
N GLN A 137 -18.84 18.66 10.84
CA GLN A 137 -18.65 19.11 12.22
C GLN A 137 -19.99 19.64 12.75
N ASN A 138 -20.47 19.08 13.87
CA ASN A 138 -21.72 19.50 14.53
C ASN A 138 -22.98 19.38 13.65
N GLY A 139 -23.10 18.31 12.86
CA GLY A 139 -24.30 18.04 12.05
C GLY A 139 -24.55 19.01 10.88
N LYS A 140 -23.59 19.89 10.57
CA LYS A 140 -23.68 20.89 9.50
C LYS A 140 -22.48 20.79 8.56
N VAL A 141 -22.75 20.83 7.26
CA VAL A 141 -21.72 21.05 6.23
C VAL A 141 -22.16 22.17 5.30
N ASP A 142 -21.23 23.09 5.04
CA ASP A 142 -21.40 24.13 4.04
C ASP A 142 -20.61 23.71 2.80
N LEU A 143 -21.33 23.43 1.71
CA LEU A 143 -20.75 23.02 0.44
C LEU A 143 -20.78 24.21 -0.51
N SER A 144 -19.67 24.48 -1.18
CA SER A 144 -19.58 25.47 -2.23
C SER A 144 -18.75 24.89 -3.37
N VAL A 145 -19.26 25.00 -4.59
CA VAL A 145 -18.53 24.69 -5.83
C VAL A 145 -18.46 25.97 -6.65
N GLU A 146 -17.27 26.31 -7.10
CA GLU A 146 -17.08 27.39 -8.07
C GLU A 146 -17.36 26.84 -9.47
N ILE A 147 -18.29 27.49 -10.18
CA ILE A 147 -18.62 27.15 -11.56
C ILE A 147 -17.75 28.01 -12.45
N GLU A 148 -16.78 27.36 -13.09
CA GLU A 148 -15.88 28.02 -14.01
C GLU A 148 -16.21 27.65 -15.45
N THR A 149 -16.03 28.60 -16.35
CA THR A 149 -16.21 28.38 -17.79
C THR A 149 -14.98 28.85 -18.51
N SER A 150 -14.62 28.14 -19.57
CA SER A 150 -13.49 28.49 -20.41
C SER A 150 -13.83 28.29 -21.88
N ASN A 151 -13.29 29.18 -22.72
CA ASN A 151 -13.21 29.03 -24.17
C ASN A 151 -11.75 28.84 -24.67
N ASP A 152 -10.81 28.75 -23.72
CA ASP A 152 -9.38 28.55 -23.91
C ASP A 152 -8.85 27.83 -22.66
N LEU A 153 -8.47 26.55 -22.79
CA LEU A 153 -8.13 25.68 -21.66
C LEU A 153 -6.98 26.18 -20.77
N SER A 154 -6.23 27.18 -21.21
CA SER A 154 -5.20 27.87 -20.40
C SER A 154 -5.75 28.98 -19.49
N THR A 155 -7.01 29.37 -19.66
CA THR A 155 -7.66 30.45 -18.90
C THR A 155 -9.07 30.06 -18.48
N TRP A 156 -9.37 30.20 -17.19
CA TRP A 156 -10.65 29.84 -16.61
C TRP A 156 -11.28 31.07 -15.98
N LEU A 157 -12.58 31.25 -16.21
CA LEU A 157 -13.33 32.37 -15.65
C LEU A 157 -14.45 31.85 -14.77
N THR A 158 -14.35 32.16 -13.48
CA THR A 158 -15.40 31.89 -12.50
C THR A 158 -16.67 32.66 -12.86
N ARG A 159 -17.77 31.93 -13.07
CA ARG A 159 -19.09 32.49 -13.44
C ARG A 159 -20.06 32.59 -12.27
N GLY A 160 -19.74 31.96 -11.16
CA GLY A 160 -20.50 32.03 -9.93
C GLY A 160 -20.31 30.78 -9.09
N ASN A 161 -20.91 30.79 -7.91
CA ASN A 161 -20.76 29.71 -6.94
C ASN A 161 -22.13 29.05 -6.76
N ALA A 162 -22.16 27.72 -6.78
CA ALA A 162 -23.29 26.94 -6.30
C ALA A 162 -22.99 26.47 -4.89
N SER A 163 -23.80 26.90 -3.92
CA SER A 163 -23.63 26.50 -2.52
C SER A 163 -24.91 25.95 -1.92
N THR A 164 -24.76 25.04 -0.98
CA THR A 164 -25.86 24.51 -0.18
C THR A 164 -25.36 24.16 1.22
N THR A 165 -26.24 24.32 2.20
CA THR A 165 -26.03 23.83 3.55
C THR A 165 -26.87 22.58 3.75
N LEU A 166 -26.24 21.47 4.15
CA LEU A 166 -26.94 20.26 4.56
C LEU A 166 -26.92 20.18 6.09
N THR A 167 -28.05 19.78 6.68
CA THR A 167 -28.20 19.59 8.13
C THR A 167 -28.71 18.18 8.38
N MET A 168 -27.99 17.41 9.22
CA MET A 168 -28.35 16.03 9.56
C MET A 168 -28.44 15.86 11.08
N SER A 169 -29.27 14.91 11.54
CA SER A 169 -29.71 14.79 12.94
C SER A 169 -28.72 14.11 13.89
N ASP A 170 -27.72 13.38 13.39
CA ASP A 170 -26.87 12.50 14.19
C ASP A 170 -25.36 12.70 13.92
N ASP A 171 -24.54 12.43 14.95
CA ASP A 171 -23.08 12.58 14.89
C ASP A 171 -22.42 11.44 14.10
N ILE A 172 -21.83 11.84 12.97
CA ILE A 172 -21.07 11.09 11.96
C ILE A 172 -21.94 10.31 10.96
N GLN A 173 -22.06 10.87 9.75
CA GLN A 173 -22.29 10.15 8.49
C GLN A 173 -21.44 10.81 7.38
N PHE A 174 -20.84 10.01 6.50
CA PHE A 174 -20.12 10.52 5.33
C PHE A 174 -21.12 11.01 4.25
N LEU A 175 -20.80 12.09 3.54
CA LEU A 175 -21.57 12.58 2.38
C LEU A 175 -20.85 12.22 1.08
N ARG A 176 -21.57 11.62 0.11
CA ARG A 176 -21.05 11.28 -1.23
C ARG A 176 -21.71 12.13 -2.31
N PHE A 177 -20.91 12.72 -3.20
CA PHE A 177 -21.36 13.39 -4.42
C PHE A 177 -21.09 12.51 -5.63
N LYS A 178 -22.12 12.26 -6.46
CA LYS A 178 -21.96 11.54 -7.72
C LYS A 178 -22.13 12.52 -8.88
N MET A 179 -21.04 12.81 -9.59
CA MET A 179 -21.12 13.39 -10.94
C MET A 179 -21.34 12.24 -11.94
N THR A 180 -22.21 12.43 -12.92
CA THR A 180 -22.70 11.34 -13.80
C THR A 180 -21.98 11.22 -15.14
N ASP A 181 -20.90 11.95 -15.36
CA ASP A 181 -20.06 11.76 -16.53
C ASP A 181 -18.78 10.99 -16.17
N ASN A 182 -18.68 9.81 -16.79
CA ASN A 182 -17.63 8.78 -16.75
C ASN A 182 -16.28 9.19 -16.13
N ALA A 183 -15.89 8.48 -15.07
CA ALA A 183 -14.50 8.33 -14.66
C ALA A 183 -14.14 6.85 -14.52
N SER A 184 -12.89 6.54 -14.88
CA SER A 184 -12.21 5.25 -14.85
C SER A 184 -12.33 4.49 -13.53
N SER A 185 -12.06 3.18 -13.56
CA SER A 185 -12.33 2.14 -12.55
C SER A 185 -11.81 2.35 -11.11
N LEU A 186 -11.20 3.50 -10.80
CA LEU A 186 -10.65 3.85 -9.48
C LEU A 186 -11.25 5.12 -8.87
N SER A 187 -12.16 5.83 -9.56
CA SER A 187 -12.88 6.98 -9.00
C SER A 187 -13.82 6.65 -7.83
N ASP A 188 -14.01 5.37 -7.52
CA ASP A 188 -14.89 4.85 -6.46
C ASP A 188 -14.11 4.36 -5.22
N VAL A 189 -12.84 4.76 -5.05
CA VAL A 189 -12.04 4.47 -3.84
C VAL A 189 -12.05 5.67 -2.88
N TYR A 190 -12.68 5.49 -1.73
CA TYR A 190 -12.86 6.49 -0.66
C TYR A 190 -11.82 6.32 0.46
N GLN A 191 -11.69 7.30 1.35
CA GLN A 191 -10.81 7.18 2.53
C GLN A 191 -11.59 7.26 3.83
N LEU A 192 -11.25 6.39 4.77
CA LEU A 192 -11.66 6.43 6.17
C LEU A 192 -10.43 6.67 7.04
N PHE A 193 -10.63 7.42 8.12
CA PHE A 193 -9.55 7.82 9.01
C PHE A 193 -9.80 7.33 10.42
N HIS A 194 -8.74 6.89 11.08
CA HIS A 194 -8.71 6.60 12.50
C HIS A 194 -7.53 7.35 13.12
N THR A 195 -7.79 8.14 14.15
CA THR A 195 -6.72 8.85 14.86
C THR A 195 -6.19 7.95 15.97
N GLN A 196 -4.89 7.68 15.92
CA GLN A 196 -4.21 6.81 16.87
C GLN A 196 -2.98 7.52 17.44
N THR A 197 -2.59 7.15 18.66
CA THR A 197 -1.36 7.62 19.32
C THR A 197 -0.60 6.40 19.84
N TRP A 198 0.72 6.38 19.66
CA TRP A 198 1.60 5.34 20.20
C TRP A 198 2.98 5.95 20.51
N SER A 199 3.98 5.11 20.74
CA SER A 199 5.31 5.55 21.18
C SER A 199 6.06 6.44 20.16
N GLN A 200 5.81 6.32 18.85
CA GLN A 200 6.50 7.11 17.82
C GLN A 200 5.70 8.33 17.36
N GLU A 201 4.37 8.32 17.53
CA GLU A 201 3.49 9.32 16.92
C GLU A 201 2.35 9.74 17.85
N THR A 202 1.92 11.00 17.72
CA THR A 202 0.80 11.58 18.50
C THR A 202 -0.29 12.08 17.57
N ASN A 203 -1.54 11.67 17.80
CA ASN A 203 -2.71 12.01 16.98
C ASN A 203 -2.50 11.70 15.48
N TYR A 204 -1.78 10.62 15.17
CA TYR A 204 -1.52 10.22 13.80
C TYR A 204 -2.79 9.77 13.10
N LYS A 205 -2.96 10.20 11.86
CA LYS A 205 -4.12 9.90 11.04
C LYS A 205 -3.88 8.62 10.24
N ARG A 206 -4.29 7.48 10.77
CA ARG A 206 -4.28 6.20 10.04
C ARG A 206 -5.32 6.23 8.91
N ILE A 207 -5.00 5.62 7.76
CA ILE A 207 -5.80 5.70 6.53
C ILE A 207 -6.28 4.31 6.11
N ALA A 208 -7.56 4.20 5.76
CA ALA A 208 -8.17 3.03 5.14
C ALA A 208 -8.81 3.45 3.81
N HIS A 209 -8.42 2.81 2.71
CA HIS A 209 -9.01 3.01 1.40
C HIS A 209 -10.19 2.06 1.19
N ILE A 210 -11.32 2.56 0.73
CA ILE A 210 -12.56 1.80 0.62
C ILE A 210 -13.05 1.82 -0.83
N LYS A 211 -13.08 0.66 -1.50
CA LYS A 211 -13.79 0.51 -2.77
C LYS A 211 -15.18 -0.04 -2.47
N TYR A 212 -16.19 0.71 -2.89
CA TYR A 212 -17.59 0.32 -2.70
C TYR A 212 -18.19 -0.24 -4.00
N PRO A 213 -18.96 -1.35 -3.96
CA PRO A 213 -19.63 -1.91 -5.14
C PRO A 213 -20.53 -0.92 -5.88
N ALA A 214 -20.58 -1.02 -7.22
CA ALA A 214 -21.47 -0.21 -8.04
C ALA A 214 -22.95 -0.64 -7.89
N SER A 215 -23.61 -0.17 -6.83
CA SER A 215 -25.07 -0.16 -6.60
C SER A 215 -25.80 -1.51 -6.39
N ALA A 216 -26.36 -1.65 -5.18
CA ALA A 216 -27.70 -2.18 -4.88
C ALA A 216 -28.02 -1.91 -3.39
N ALA A 217 -29.32 -1.82 -3.04
CA ALA A 217 -29.79 -1.79 -1.65
C ALA A 217 -29.76 -3.22 -1.07
N GLN A 218 -28.59 -3.66 -0.62
CA GLN A 218 -28.35 -4.93 0.06
C GLN A 218 -27.12 -4.79 0.99
N THR A 219 -26.96 -5.71 1.93
CA THR A 219 -25.72 -5.82 2.70
C THR A 219 -24.62 -6.47 1.85
N TYR A 220 -23.38 -6.02 2.01
CA TYR A 220 -22.23 -6.57 1.31
C TYR A 220 -21.24 -7.23 2.29
N PRO A 221 -20.68 -8.40 1.92
CA PRO A 221 -19.51 -8.92 2.61
C PRO A 221 -18.33 -7.96 2.45
N VAL A 222 -17.45 -7.97 3.44
CA VAL A 222 -16.26 -7.09 3.45
C VAL A 222 -15.00 -7.91 3.29
N ILE A 223 -14.06 -7.42 2.49
CA ILE A 223 -12.69 -7.91 2.46
C ILE A 223 -11.78 -6.77 2.90
N ILE A 224 -11.18 -6.92 4.08
CA ILE A 224 -10.13 -6.02 4.58
C ILE A 224 -8.80 -6.50 4.03
N LEU A 225 -8.12 -5.62 3.29
CA LEU A 225 -6.88 -5.91 2.59
C LEU A 225 -5.68 -5.33 3.35
N LEU A 226 -4.66 -6.16 3.60
CA LEU A 226 -3.45 -5.79 4.33
C LEU A 226 -2.23 -6.01 3.43
N HIS A 227 -1.57 -4.91 3.04
CA HIS A 227 -0.44 -4.95 2.10
C HIS A 227 0.83 -5.57 2.72
N GLY A 228 1.78 -6.01 1.88
CA GLY A 228 3.11 -6.42 2.31
C GLY A 228 4.02 -5.24 2.68
N SER A 229 5.17 -5.53 3.29
CA SER A 229 6.15 -4.52 3.71
C SER A 229 6.68 -3.73 2.53
N GLY A 230 6.78 -2.40 2.66
CA GLY A 230 7.22 -1.49 1.59
C GLY A 230 6.20 -1.26 0.49
N SER A 231 5.02 -1.89 0.56
CA SER A 231 3.88 -1.63 -0.32
C SER A 231 2.88 -0.69 0.34
N ASN A 232 1.70 -0.54 -0.23
CA ASN A 232 0.67 0.36 0.29
C ASN A 232 -0.74 -0.17 0.00
N ALA A 233 -1.71 0.42 0.70
CA ALA A 233 -3.12 0.07 0.59
C ALA A 233 -3.68 0.19 -0.83
N TYR A 234 -3.25 1.21 -1.60
CA TYR A 234 -3.71 1.43 -2.96
C TYR A 234 -3.23 0.35 -3.93
N SER A 235 -1.95 -0.03 -3.86
CA SER A 235 -1.40 -1.14 -4.63
C SER A 235 -2.03 -2.48 -4.25
N MET A 236 -2.47 -2.65 -3.01
CA MET A 236 -3.19 -3.84 -2.57
C MET A 236 -4.63 -3.85 -3.09
N ILE A 237 -5.37 -2.74 -3.00
CA ILE A 237 -6.76 -2.69 -3.46
C ILE A 237 -6.89 -2.84 -4.97
N SER A 238 -5.92 -2.34 -5.74
CA SER A 238 -5.92 -2.47 -7.20
C SER A 238 -5.78 -3.92 -7.67
N GLN A 239 -5.07 -4.77 -6.92
CA GLN A 239 -4.95 -6.20 -7.22
C GLN A 239 -6.28 -6.95 -7.07
N PHE A 240 -7.18 -6.45 -6.21
CA PHE A 240 -8.47 -7.09 -5.95
C PHE A 240 -9.64 -6.28 -6.50
N ILE A 241 -9.38 -5.32 -7.39
CA ILE A 241 -10.41 -4.44 -7.92
C ILE A 241 -11.49 -5.21 -8.70
N GLY A 242 -11.22 -6.42 -9.19
CA GLY A 242 -12.24 -7.29 -9.82
C GLY A 242 -13.25 -7.91 -8.85
N MET A 243 -13.06 -7.78 -7.53
CA MET A 243 -13.96 -8.34 -6.50
C MET A 243 -15.20 -7.45 -6.28
N ASP A 244 -16.00 -7.24 -7.32
CA ASP A 244 -17.10 -6.27 -7.34
C ASP A 244 -18.28 -6.57 -6.40
N ASN A 245 -18.35 -7.79 -5.85
CA ASN A 245 -19.42 -8.20 -4.92
C ASN A 245 -19.10 -7.91 -3.45
N TYR A 246 -17.98 -7.23 -3.17
CA TYR A 246 -17.47 -6.98 -1.83
C TYR A 246 -17.22 -5.49 -1.62
N ILE A 247 -17.42 -5.02 -0.38
CA ILE A 247 -16.77 -3.80 0.07
C ILE A 247 -15.30 -4.15 0.32
N LEU A 248 -14.39 -3.53 -0.43
CA LEU A 248 -12.95 -3.72 -0.22
C LEU A 248 -12.44 -2.59 0.66
N VAL A 249 -11.72 -2.94 1.73
CA VAL A 249 -11.17 -1.98 2.68
C VAL A 249 -9.67 -2.23 2.83
N ALA A 250 -8.84 -1.50 2.09
CA ALA A 250 -7.40 -1.63 2.20
C ALA A 250 -6.83 -0.70 3.27
N LEU A 251 -6.24 -1.28 4.31
CA LEU A 251 -5.63 -0.50 5.39
C LEU A 251 -4.20 -0.12 5.02
N GLN A 252 -3.82 1.11 5.34
CA GLN A 252 -2.45 1.60 5.22
C GLN A 252 -1.68 1.38 6.54
N GLY A 253 -0.59 0.63 6.45
CA GLY A 253 0.39 0.45 7.52
C GLY A 253 1.22 1.72 7.72
N TYR A 254 1.59 2.01 8.96
CA TYR A 254 2.51 3.09 9.28
C TYR A 254 3.90 2.77 8.69
N GLU A 255 4.52 3.73 8.02
CA GLU A 255 5.78 3.53 7.26
C GLU A 255 5.72 2.34 6.28
N ASN A 256 4.55 2.07 5.69
CA ASN A 256 4.35 0.99 4.72
C ASN A 256 4.62 -0.42 5.28
N GLN A 257 4.41 -0.62 6.57
CA GLN A 257 4.60 -1.91 7.25
C GLN A 257 3.64 -2.10 8.43
N TRP A 258 3.59 -3.33 8.92
CA TRP A 258 2.81 -3.76 10.09
C TRP A 258 3.76 -4.24 11.19
N ASN A 259 3.50 -3.84 12.43
CA ASN A 259 4.25 -4.23 13.62
C ASN A 259 3.91 -5.67 14.01
N ILE A 260 4.86 -6.60 13.81
CA ILE A 260 4.68 -8.01 14.16
C ILE A 260 5.64 -8.44 15.25
N LYS A 261 6.93 -8.09 15.13
CA LYS A 261 7.95 -8.42 16.12
C LYS A 261 9.14 -7.46 16.10
N ASN A 262 9.81 -7.38 14.95
CA ASN A 262 11.10 -6.69 14.81
C ASN A 262 11.05 -5.52 13.81
N GLU A 263 9.88 -5.24 13.25
CA GLU A 263 9.65 -4.12 12.34
C GLU A 263 9.89 -2.77 13.04
N ASP A 264 10.29 -1.74 12.28
CA ASP A 264 10.60 -0.42 12.83
C ASP A 264 9.34 0.30 13.35
N SER A 265 8.19 0.04 12.71
CA SER A 265 6.88 0.46 13.21
C SER A 265 6.58 -0.19 14.56
N LYS A 266 6.16 0.63 15.52
CA LYS A 266 5.63 0.25 16.84
C LYS A 266 4.16 0.65 16.98
N ALA A 267 3.48 0.86 15.87
CA ALA A 267 2.04 1.12 15.87
C ALA A 267 1.27 -0.10 16.39
N ASP A 268 0.13 0.14 17.04
CA ASP A 268 -0.79 -0.93 17.43
C ASP A 268 -1.74 -1.23 16.27
N ASP A 269 -1.30 -2.11 15.38
CA ASP A 269 -2.03 -2.40 14.15
C ASP A 269 -3.26 -3.29 14.39
N LEU A 270 -3.31 -4.06 15.49
CA LEU A 270 -4.51 -4.82 15.87
C LEU A 270 -5.58 -3.92 16.47
N ASP A 271 -5.21 -2.91 17.27
CA ASP A 271 -6.14 -1.86 17.72
C ASP A 271 -6.72 -1.10 16.51
N TYR A 272 -5.86 -0.68 15.58
CA TYR A 272 -6.32 -0.02 14.36
C TYR A 272 -7.29 -0.90 13.55
N LEU A 273 -6.94 -2.16 13.32
CA LEU A 273 -7.79 -3.11 12.61
C LEU A 273 -9.13 -3.33 13.33
N SER A 274 -9.11 -3.50 14.66
CA SER A 274 -10.30 -3.70 15.49
C SER A 274 -11.23 -2.48 15.47
N ALA A 275 -10.67 -1.27 15.52
CA ALA A 275 -11.41 -0.03 15.42
C ALA A 275 -12.12 0.10 14.06
N ILE A 276 -11.42 -0.23 12.97
CA ILE A 276 -12.01 -0.23 11.63
C ILE A 276 -13.12 -1.28 11.50
N ILE A 277 -12.90 -2.51 11.95
CA ILE A 277 -13.92 -3.57 11.92
C ILE A 277 -15.17 -3.17 12.73
N THR A 278 -14.98 -2.61 13.92
CA THR A 278 -16.07 -2.13 14.78
C THR A 278 -16.90 -1.05 14.09
N LEU A 279 -16.22 -0.10 13.44
CA LEU A 279 -16.87 0.95 12.66
C LEU A 279 -17.61 0.37 11.46
N LEU A 280 -17.00 -0.57 10.72
CA LEU A 280 -17.63 -1.23 9.58
C LEU A 280 -18.94 -1.93 9.97
N LYS A 281 -18.95 -2.66 11.09
CA LYS A 281 -20.15 -3.34 11.60
C LYS A 281 -21.30 -2.40 11.99
N SER A 282 -21.03 -1.10 12.14
CA SER A 282 -22.07 -0.11 12.44
C SER A 282 -22.86 0.33 11.22
N PHE A 283 -22.35 0.09 10.00
CA PHE A 283 -23.02 0.47 8.77
C PHE A 283 -24.07 -0.58 8.35
N SER A 284 -25.28 -0.12 8.01
CA SER A 284 -26.43 -0.99 7.71
C SER A 284 -26.31 -1.79 6.41
N ASP A 285 -25.38 -1.41 5.53
CA ASP A 285 -25.05 -2.03 4.26
C ASP A 285 -23.80 -2.92 4.32
N VAL A 286 -23.21 -3.09 5.51
CA VAL A 286 -22.18 -4.08 5.80
C VAL A 286 -22.83 -5.35 6.34
N ASP A 287 -22.49 -6.49 5.74
CA ASP A 287 -22.79 -7.79 6.31
C ASP A 287 -21.80 -8.09 7.45
N SER A 288 -22.22 -7.75 8.68
CA SER A 288 -21.36 -7.79 9.87
C SER A 288 -20.82 -9.17 10.23
N ASP A 289 -21.47 -10.23 9.73
CA ASP A 289 -21.09 -11.63 9.97
C ASP A 289 -20.11 -12.15 8.91
N ARG A 290 -19.91 -11.42 7.80
CA ARG A 290 -19.07 -11.82 6.67
C ARG A 290 -17.96 -10.82 6.38
N ILE A 291 -17.13 -10.60 7.40
CA ILE A 291 -15.90 -9.81 7.30
C ILE A 291 -14.70 -10.75 7.15
N SER A 292 -13.93 -10.57 6.08
CA SER A 292 -12.74 -11.36 5.77
C SER A 292 -11.49 -10.50 5.87
N LEU A 293 -10.43 -11.03 6.47
CA LEU A 293 -9.10 -10.42 6.43
C LEU A 293 -8.30 -11.12 5.33
N LEU A 294 -7.66 -10.36 4.45
CA LEU A 294 -6.76 -10.87 3.43
C LEU A 294 -5.46 -10.07 3.45
N GLY A 295 -4.38 -10.73 3.82
CA GLY A 295 -3.05 -10.12 3.87
C GLY A 295 -2.07 -10.78 2.92
N SER A 296 -1.04 -10.02 2.50
CA SER A 296 0.14 -10.55 1.80
C SER A 296 1.43 -10.29 2.58
N SER A 297 2.34 -11.27 2.61
CA SER A 297 3.67 -11.11 3.24
C SER A 297 3.59 -10.59 4.70
N ASN A 298 4.15 -9.43 5.02
CA ASN A 298 4.02 -8.78 6.34
C ASN A 298 2.55 -8.51 6.73
N GLY A 299 1.67 -8.12 5.80
CA GLY A 299 0.23 -8.02 6.06
C GLY A 299 -0.44 -9.37 6.32
N ALA A 300 0.06 -10.44 5.71
CA ALA A 300 -0.38 -11.80 6.02
C ALA A 300 0.08 -12.27 7.41
N ALA A 301 1.23 -11.79 7.89
CA ALA A 301 1.65 -12.00 9.28
C ALA A 301 0.73 -11.25 10.27
N LEU A 302 0.23 -10.06 9.92
CA LEU A 302 -0.79 -9.37 10.72
C LEU A 302 -2.11 -10.15 10.75
N VAL A 303 -2.51 -10.80 9.65
CA VAL A 303 -3.66 -11.72 9.65
C VAL A 303 -3.45 -12.89 10.60
N ASN A 304 -2.24 -13.48 10.65
CA ASN A 304 -1.93 -14.55 11.60
C ASN A 304 -2.01 -14.07 13.06
N ARG A 305 -1.54 -12.85 13.36
CA ARG A 305 -1.74 -12.23 14.67
C ARG A 305 -3.23 -12.06 14.97
N ALA A 306 -3.99 -11.48 14.05
CA ALA A 306 -5.43 -11.27 14.21
C ALA A 306 -6.22 -12.58 14.45
N LEU A 307 -5.85 -13.66 13.76
CA LEU A 307 -6.41 -15.01 13.95
C LEU A 307 -6.22 -15.54 15.38
N ILE A 308 -5.08 -15.23 16.00
CA ILE A 308 -4.74 -15.71 17.35
C ILE A 308 -5.29 -14.78 18.43
N GLU A 309 -5.12 -13.47 18.24
CA GLU A 309 -5.18 -12.47 19.30
C GLU A 309 -6.54 -11.74 19.39
N LEU A 310 -7.27 -11.62 18.27
CA LEU A 310 -8.54 -10.88 18.29
C LEU A 310 -9.69 -11.73 18.87
N PRO A 311 -10.64 -11.11 19.59
CA PRO A 311 -11.77 -11.82 20.18
C PRO A 311 -12.63 -12.56 19.13
N ALA A 312 -13.26 -13.65 19.57
CA ALA A 312 -14.25 -14.38 18.79
C ALA A 312 -15.34 -13.46 18.21
N GLY A 313 -15.78 -13.73 16.99
CA GLY A 313 -16.77 -12.92 16.28
C GLY A 313 -16.26 -11.58 15.76
N THR A 314 -14.98 -11.22 15.92
CA THR A 314 -14.43 -9.98 15.34
C THR A 314 -14.51 -10.00 13.81
N PHE A 315 -14.04 -11.08 13.18
CA PHE A 315 -14.14 -11.34 11.75
C PHE A 315 -14.37 -12.83 11.50
N LYS A 316 -14.65 -13.22 10.25
CA LYS A 316 -15.04 -14.58 9.88
C LYS A 316 -13.93 -15.39 9.21
N ASN A 317 -13.22 -14.79 8.26
CA ASN A 317 -12.18 -15.46 7.47
C ASN A 317 -10.81 -14.83 7.71
N ALA A 318 -9.80 -15.66 8.00
CA ALA A 318 -8.39 -15.30 7.92
C ALA A 318 -7.79 -15.85 6.62
N ILE A 319 -7.35 -14.95 5.73
CA ILE A 319 -6.79 -15.30 4.42
C ILE A 319 -5.36 -14.78 4.31
N THR A 320 -4.41 -15.66 4.04
CA THR A 320 -2.99 -15.30 3.92
C THR A 320 -2.38 -15.67 2.57
N LEU A 321 -1.64 -14.72 1.99
CA LEU A 321 -0.78 -14.92 0.83
C LEU A 321 0.68 -14.87 1.30
N ALA A 322 1.41 -15.97 1.12
CA ALA A 322 2.82 -16.11 1.49
C ALA A 322 3.12 -15.81 2.97
N SER A 323 2.40 -16.48 3.88
CA SER A 323 2.70 -16.47 5.32
C SER A 323 2.25 -17.75 6.01
N GLN A 324 2.93 -18.06 7.11
CA GLN A 324 2.74 -19.24 7.96
C GLN A 324 3.09 -18.84 9.40
N LEU A 325 2.71 -19.66 10.38
CA LEU A 325 3.00 -19.39 11.79
C LEU A 325 4.52 -19.41 12.05
N SER A 326 4.98 -18.49 12.90
CA SER A 326 6.30 -18.59 13.51
C SER A 326 6.29 -19.53 14.71
N THR A 327 7.48 -19.96 15.14
CA THR A 327 7.66 -20.68 16.41
C THR A 327 7.36 -19.82 17.63
N ASP A 328 7.37 -18.48 17.47
CA ASP A 328 6.91 -17.58 18.52
C ASP A 328 5.38 -17.67 18.66
N GLN A 329 4.64 -17.69 17.54
CA GLN A 329 3.18 -17.75 17.53
C GLN A 329 2.62 -19.15 17.81
N PHE A 330 3.38 -20.21 17.54
CA PHE A 330 2.99 -21.58 17.87
C PHE A 330 4.18 -22.44 18.24
N ASN A 331 4.17 -22.95 19.47
CA ASN A 331 5.14 -23.93 19.95
C ASN A 331 4.50 -24.81 21.02
N THR A 332 5.03 -26.02 21.17
CA THR A 332 4.59 -26.97 22.23
C THR A 332 3.06 -27.24 22.28
N SER A 333 2.36 -27.08 21.15
CA SER A 333 0.90 -27.20 21.00
C SER A 333 0.08 -26.03 21.55
N THR A 334 0.71 -24.88 21.78
CA THR A 334 0.06 -23.65 22.27
C THR A 334 0.18 -22.53 21.24
N PHE A 335 -0.89 -21.75 21.07
CA PHE A 335 -0.85 -20.50 20.32
C PHE A 335 -0.51 -19.35 21.26
N TRP A 336 0.46 -18.53 20.87
CA TRP A 336 0.94 -17.40 21.65
C TRP A 336 0.69 -16.10 20.89
N GLY A 337 0.32 -15.05 21.64
CA GLY A 337 0.06 -13.71 21.13
C GLY A 337 0.92 -12.65 21.83
N ASP A 338 1.05 -11.51 21.16
CA ASP A 338 1.83 -10.34 21.57
C ASP A 338 0.91 -9.29 22.20
N SER A 339 0.56 -9.50 23.48
CA SER A 339 -0.52 -8.75 24.16
C SER A 339 -0.17 -7.30 24.52
N ASP A 340 1.10 -6.93 24.49
CA ASP A 340 1.63 -5.59 24.79
C ASP A 340 2.19 -4.87 23.55
N ASN A 341 2.10 -5.51 22.37
CA ASN A 341 2.49 -4.95 21.08
C ASN A 341 3.98 -4.55 21.02
N ASP A 342 4.82 -5.29 21.74
CA ASP A 342 6.27 -5.07 21.81
C ASP A 342 7.08 -6.17 21.11
N GLY A 343 6.39 -7.18 20.55
CA GLY A 343 6.97 -8.33 19.86
C GLY A 343 7.21 -9.54 20.76
N ASN A 344 6.73 -9.53 22.01
CA ASN A 344 6.86 -10.64 22.95
C ASN A 344 5.61 -11.53 22.95
N PHE A 345 5.71 -12.67 22.27
CA PHE A 345 4.63 -13.67 22.17
C PHE A 345 4.57 -14.55 23.43
N GLU A 346 4.06 -14.01 24.53
CA GLU A 346 4.04 -14.67 25.85
C GLU A 346 2.64 -14.97 26.39
N GLN A 347 1.58 -14.41 25.79
CA GLN A 347 0.20 -14.63 26.22
C GLN A 347 -0.40 -15.85 25.50
N ASP A 348 -1.02 -16.76 26.24
CA ASP A 348 -1.66 -17.95 25.68
C ASP A 348 -3.05 -17.65 25.11
N TYR A 349 -3.36 -18.23 23.95
CA TYR A 349 -4.63 -18.07 23.26
C TYR A 349 -5.24 -19.41 22.82
N THR A 350 -6.57 -19.45 22.80
CA THR A 350 -7.34 -20.52 22.15
C THR A 350 -8.03 -19.94 20.93
N LEU A 351 -7.85 -20.59 19.78
CA LEU A 351 -8.49 -20.14 18.54
C LEU A 351 -10.01 -20.28 18.60
N SER A 352 -10.71 -19.27 18.10
CA SER A 352 -12.16 -19.27 18.04
C SER A 352 -12.67 -20.27 16.99
N GLN A 353 -13.55 -21.19 17.40
CA GLN A 353 -14.01 -22.32 16.57
C GLN A 353 -14.94 -21.92 15.42
N ASP A 354 -15.38 -20.67 15.38
CA ASP A 354 -16.22 -20.09 14.32
C ASP A 354 -15.41 -19.52 13.14
N LEU A 355 -14.08 -19.42 13.28
CA LEU A 355 -13.18 -18.89 12.26
C LEU A 355 -12.96 -19.89 11.13
N ARG A 356 -12.74 -19.34 9.94
CA ARG A 356 -12.33 -20.09 8.75
C ARG A 356 -10.98 -19.55 8.29
N VAL A 357 -10.08 -20.43 7.84
CA VAL A 357 -8.71 -20.07 7.48
C VAL A 357 -8.36 -20.57 6.08
N LEU A 358 -7.83 -19.69 5.26
CA LEU A 358 -7.34 -19.98 3.92
C LEU A 358 -5.91 -19.48 3.77
N THR A 359 -4.98 -20.37 3.40
CA THR A 359 -3.57 -19.98 3.18
C THR A 359 -3.12 -20.36 1.77
N LEU A 360 -2.40 -19.47 1.10
CA LEU A 360 -1.90 -19.66 -0.26
C LEU A 360 -0.39 -19.41 -0.25
N HIS A 361 0.41 -20.36 -0.73
CA HIS A 361 1.87 -20.23 -0.69
C HIS A 361 2.56 -20.93 -1.87
N GLY A 362 3.53 -20.22 -2.45
CA GLY A 362 4.36 -20.68 -3.55
C GLY A 362 5.57 -21.48 -3.09
N THR A 363 5.85 -22.60 -3.76
CA THR A 363 7.01 -23.45 -3.41
C THR A 363 8.35 -22.88 -3.86
N ALA A 364 8.36 -21.82 -4.68
CA ALA A 364 9.55 -21.12 -5.14
C ALA A 364 9.69 -19.73 -4.47
N ASP A 365 8.96 -19.49 -3.37
CA ASP A 365 9.13 -18.30 -2.55
C ASP A 365 10.52 -18.29 -1.89
N THR A 366 11.30 -17.25 -2.19
CA THR A 366 12.65 -17.05 -1.67
C THR A 366 12.71 -16.04 -0.52
N THR A 367 11.59 -15.40 -0.19
CA THR A 367 11.47 -14.43 0.90
C THR A 367 10.96 -15.12 2.15
N ILE A 368 9.87 -15.87 2.01
CA ILE A 368 9.25 -16.69 3.05
C ILE A 368 9.22 -18.13 2.54
N TYR A 369 10.22 -18.93 2.93
CA TYR A 369 10.37 -20.28 2.39
C TYR A 369 9.16 -21.16 2.73
N TYR A 370 8.65 -21.86 1.72
CA TYR A 370 7.51 -22.78 1.87
C TYR A 370 7.74 -23.86 2.94
N GLN A 371 8.96 -24.37 3.04
CA GLN A 371 9.35 -25.38 4.03
C GLN A 371 9.62 -24.79 5.43
N GLY A 372 9.45 -23.48 5.61
CA GLY A 372 9.78 -22.79 6.84
C GLY A 372 11.28 -22.69 7.08
N GLY A 373 11.67 -22.68 8.36
CA GLY A 373 13.04 -22.52 8.82
C GLY A 373 13.35 -21.09 9.30
N THR A 374 14.59 -20.91 9.75
CA THR A 374 15.05 -19.62 10.28
C THR A 374 15.34 -18.63 9.16
N ILE A 375 14.70 -17.47 9.25
CA ILE A 375 14.92 -16.33 8.37
C ILE A 375 15.73 -15.30 9.14
N ASN A 376 17.03 -15.21 8.85
CA ASN A 376 17.97 -14.40 9.63
C ASN A 376 17.64 -12.91 9.64
N TRP A 377 17.28 -12.34 8.49
CA TRP A 377 16.95 -10.91 8.39
C TRP A 377 15.64 -10.55 9.13
N LEU A 378 14.74 -11.52 9.30
CA LEU A 378 13.49 -11.37 10.02
C LEU A 378 13.64 -11.67 11.52
N ASN A 379 14.76 -12.31 11.90
CA ASN A 379 15.04 -12.88 13.21
C ASN A 379 13.87 -13.71 13.75
N ARG A 380 13.34 -14.60 12.88
CA ARG A 380 12.20 -15.48 13.16
C ARG A 380 12.43 -16.86 12.57
N THR A 381 11.89 -17.87 13.22
CA THR A 381 11.81 -19.24 12.69
C THR A 381 10.37 -19.54 12.34
N LEU A 382 10.13 -19.95 11.10
CA LEU A 382 8.80 -20.26 10.58
C LEU A 382 8.59 -21.77 10.50
N LEU A 383 7.35 -22.22 10.71
CA LEU A 383 6.95 -23.60 10.43
C LEU A 383 6.88 -23.86 8.92
N ASP A 384 6.91 -25.12 8.50
CA ASP A 384 6.51 -25.51 7.13
C ASP A 384 5.05 -25.08 6.89
N ALA A 385 4.74 -24.58 5.70
CA ALA A 385 3.40 -24.06 5.38
C ALA A 385 2.27 -25.08 5.62
N ARG A 386 2.52 -26.38 5.36
CA ARG A 386 1.54 -27.45 5.57
C ARG A 386 1.45 -27.87 7.03
N GLU A 387 2.55 -27.80 7.75
CA GLU A 387 2.55 -28.00 9.20
C GLU A 387 1.75 -26.88 9.87
N SER A 388 2.04 -25.62 9.52
CA SER A 388 1.34 -24.45 10.04
C SER A 388 -0.18 -24.55 9.88
N ILE A 389 -0.68 -24.89 8.68
CA ILE A 389 -2.14 -25.03 8.49
C ILE A 389 -2.73 -26.22 9.25
N LEU A 390 -1.96 -27.30 9.43
CA LEU A 390 -2.41 -28.46 10.21
C LEU A 390 -2.55 -28.11 11.69
N GLU A 391 -1.60 -27.35 12.25
CA GLU A 391 -1.67 -26.91 13.64
C GLU A 391 -2.83 -25.93 13.85
N ILE A 392 -3.07 -25.01 12.91
CA ILE A 392 -4.28 -24.17 12.90
C ILE A 392 -5.54 -25.04 12.88
N ALA A 393 -5.61 -26.06 12.00
CA ALA A 393 -6.75 -26.95 11.94
C ALA A 393 -6.97 -27.69 13.27
N ARG A 394 -5.91 -28.12 13.96
CA ARG A 394 -6.00 -28.77 15.29
C ARG A 394 -6.47 -27.80 16.37
N GLY A 395 -5.98 -26.56 16.35
CA GLY A 395 -6.47 -25.48 17.22
C GLY A 395 -7.97 -25.23 17.02
N LEU A 396 -8.47 -25.44 15.80
CA LEU A 396 -9.88 -25.36 15.42
C LEU A 396 -10.64 -26.71 15.50
N GLY A 397 -10.08 -27.70 16.22
CA GLY A 397 -10.78 -28.94 16.56
C GLY A 397 -10.56 -30.14 15.63
N HIS A 398 -9.62 -30.07 14.67
CA HIS A 398 -9.28 -31.21 13.82
C HIS A 398 -8.54 -32.29 14.60
N THR A 399 -9.06 -33.52 14.62
CA THR A 399 -8.44 -34.68 15.28
C THR A 399 -7.92 -35.74 14.30
N GLY A 400 -8.11 -35.52 12.99
CA GLY A 400 -7.71 -36.47 11.96
C GLY A 400 -6.22 -36.41 11.60
N PRO A 401 -5.75 -37.30 10.71
CA PRO A 401 -4.38 -37.23 10.21
C PRO A 401 -4.14 -35.98 9.35
N ALA A 402 -2.87 -35.69 9.08
CA ALA A 402 -2.48 -34.70 8.09
C ALA A 402 -2.94 -35.12 6.69
N VAL A 403 -3.27 -34.15 5.82
CA VAL A 403 -3.52 -34.43 4.40
C VAL A 403 -2.21 -34.89 3.73
N PRO A 404 -2.23 -35.96 2.93
CA PRO A 404 -1.04 -36.48 2.24
C PRO A 404 -0.32 -35.44 1.36
N LEU A 405 0.98 -35.63 1.15
CA LEU A 405 1.87 -34.70 0.41
C LEU A 405 1.36 -34.28 -0.97
N ASN A 406 0.69 -35.18 -1.67
CA ASN A 406 0.14 -34.94 -3.01
C ASN A 406 -1.12 -34.06 -3.00
N GLY A 407 -1.76 -33.82 -1.84
CA GLY A 407 -2.96 -33.00 -1.74
C GLY A 407 -4.10 -33.47 -2.67
N THR A 408 -5.05 -32.58 -2.91
CA THR A 408 -6.09 -32.73 -3.94
C THR A 408 -5.75 -31.81 -5.11
N PRO A 409 -5.62 -32.32 -6.36
CA PRO A 409 -5.34 -31.47 -7.52
C PRO A 409 -6.50 -30.49 -7.80
N THR A 410 -6.18 -29.33 -8.35
CA THR A 410 -7.17 -28.36 -8.87
C THR A 410 -7.17 -28.40 -10.42
N PRO A 411 -8.04 -27.63 -11.11
CA PRO A 411 -7.98 -27.50 -12.56
C PRO A 411 -6.62 -27.00 -13.08
N ASN A 412 -5.92 -26.17 -12.30
CA ASN A 412 -4.54 -25.80 -12.58
C ASN A 412 -3.61 -26.89 -12.01
N SER A 413 -2.88 -27.59 -12.88
CA SER A 413 -2.01 -28.71 -12.48
C SER A 413 -0.85 -28.32 -11.57
N ASN A 414 -0.55 -27.04 -11.45
CA ASN A 414 0.48 -26.52 -10.54
C ASN A 414 -0.07 -26.18 -9.16
N ILE A 415 -1.36 -26.39 -8.90
CA ILE A 415 -2.00 -26.02 -7.63
C ILE A 415 -2.58 -27.27 -6.96
N PHE A 416 -2.29 -27.43 -5.66
CA PHE A 416 -2.78 -28.53 -4.84
C PHE A 416 -3.46 -28.01 -3.58
N LYS A 417 -4.66 -28.54 -3.30
CA LYS A 417 -5.50 -28.20 -2.15
C LYS A 417 -5.31 -29.18 -1.01
N TYR A 418 -5.24 -28.65 0.22
CA TYR A 418 -5.22 -29.40 1.48
C TYR A 418 -6.34 -28.85 2.33
N ALA A 419 -7.35 -29.66 2.65
CA ALA A 419 -8.55 -29.21 3.35
C ALA A 419 -8.78 -30.01 4.62
N TYR A 420 -9.14 -29.29 5.68
CA TYR A 420 -9.51 -29.80 6.98
C TYR A 420 -10.88 -29.24 7.38
N LEU A 421 -11.53 -29.85 8.37
CA LEU A 421 -12.79 -29.36 8.96
C LEU A 421 -13.86 -29.04 7.90
N GLY A 422 -14.09 -29.97 6.97
CA GLY A 422 -15.09 -29.81 5.91
C GLY A 422 -14.79 -28.70 4.89
N GLY A 423 -13.57 -28.15 4.88
CA GLY A 423 -13.19 -27.03 4.01
C GLY A 423 -13.19 -25.67 4.70
N ASN A 424 -13.39 -25.61 6.02
CA ASN A 424 -13.24 -24.37 6.80
C ASN A 424 -11.78 -23.99 7.04
N VAL A 425 -10.86 -24.95 6.95
CA VAL A 425 -9.42 -24.70 7.06
C VAL A 425 -8.75 -25.29 5.83
N VAL A 426 -8.20 -24.43 4.96
CA VAL A 426 -7.70 -24.81 3.64
C VAL A 426 -6.33 -24.20 3.37
N HIS A 427 -5.44 -24.99 2.79
CA HIS A 427 -4.19 -24.52 2.22
C HIS A 427 -4.11 -24.86 0.74
N TYR A 428 -3.63 -23.92 -0.06
CA TYR A 428 -3.26 -24.13 -1.46
C TYR A 428 -1.76 -23.97 -1.64
N ARG A 429 -1.14 -25.02 -2.16
CA ARG A 429 0.28 -25.05 -2.56
C ARG A 429 0.39 -24.76 -4.04
N PHE A 430 1.15 -23.72 -4.39
CA PHE A 430 1.43 -23.29 -5.76
C PHE A 430 2.83 -23.74 -6.17
N ILE A 431 2.92 -24.80 -6.98
CA ILE A 431 4.20 -25.31 -7.51
C ILE A 431 4.82 -24.25 -8.42
N GLY A 432 6.04 -23.83 -8.08
CA GLY A 432 6.78 -22.81 -8.83
C GLY A 432 6.30 -21.37 -8.58
N GLY A 433 5.29 -21.17 -7.73
CA GLY A 433 4.86 -19.83 -7.31
C GLY A 433 5.95 -19.12 -6.52
N ASN A 434 6.22 -17.86 -6.86
CA ASN A 434 7.13 -16.97 -6.12
C ASN A 434 6.41 -16.33 -4.91
N HIS A 435 7.07 -15.40 -4.23
CA HIS A 435 6.53 -14.72 -3.04
C HIS A 435 5.19 -14.01 -3.28
N GLY A 436 5.05 -13.31 -4.40
CA GLY A 436 3.80 -12.63 -4.78
C GLY A 436 2.84 -13.51 -5.57
N LEU A 437 3.14 -14.80 -5.75
CA LEU A 437 2.39 -15.72 -6.62
C LEU A 437 2.14 -15.14 -8.03
N SER A 438 3.11 -14.43 -8.58
CA SER A 438 3.02 -13.80 -9.91
C SER A 438 2.67 -14.84 -10.97
N GLY A 439 1.67 -14.54 -11.80
CA GLY A 439 1.16 -15.46 -12.80
C GLY A 439 0.01 -16.36 -12.34
N PHE A 440 -0.43 -16.25 -11.08
CA PHE A 440 -1.56 -17.00 -10.52
C PHE A 440 -2.73 -16.12 -10.05
N GLN A 441 -2.80 -14.85 -10.49
CA GLN A 441 -3.78 -13.88 -9.97
C GLN A 441 -5.24 -14.35 -10.13
N GLU A 442 -5.61 -14.85 -11.32
CA GLU A 442 -6.98 -15.35 -11.58
C GLU A 442 -7.32 -16.57 -10.71
N ASP A 443 -6.34 -17.46 -10.49
CA ASP A 443 -6.50 -18.60 -9.57
C ASP A 443 -6.73 -18.12 -8.14
N ILE A 444 -5.95 -17.13 -7.68
CA ILE A 444 -6.07 -16.55 -6.33
C ILE A 444 -7.46 -15.94 -6.14
N GLU A 445 -7.90 -15.07 -7.05
CA GLU A 445 -9.21 -14.43 -6.97
C GLU A 445 -10.33 -15.48 -6.95
N THR A 446 -10.24 -16.49 -7.81
CA THR A 446 -11.21 -17.59 -7.86
C THR A 446 -11.25 -18.37 -6.54
N ILE A 447 -10.08 -18.72 -6.00
CA ILE A 447 -9.95 -19.46 -4.74
C ILE A 447 -10.51 -18.66 -3.57
N VAL A 448 -10.13 -17.38 -3.45
CA VAL A 448 -10.57 -16.48 -2.38
C VAL A 448 -12.08 -16.27 -2.45
N ASN A 449 -12.61 -15.93 -3.62
CA ASN A 449 -14.05 -15.73 -3.84
C ASN A 449 -14.84 -17.00 -3.50
N THR A 450 -14.39 -18.17 -3.98
CA THR A 450 -15.03 -19.46 -3.68
C THR A 450 -15.01 -19.77 -2.18
N PHE A 451 -13.91 -19.46 -1.50
CA PHE A 451 -13.79 -19.70 -0.07
C PHE A 451 -14.76 -18.82 0.73
N ILE A 452 -14.81 -17.52 0.45
CA ILE A 452 -15.70 -16.59 1.16
C ILE A 452 -17.19 -16.89 0.86
N LEU A 453 -17.53 -17.33 -0.35
CA LEU A 453 -18.92 -17.67 -0.70
C LEU A 453 -19.40 -19.03 -0.17
N ALA A 454 -18.51 -19.92 0.24
CA ALA A 454 -18.85 -21.24 0.77
C ALA A 454 -19.20 -21.24 2.28
N GLU A 455 -19.62 -20.09 2.82
CA GLU A 455 -20.00 -19.88 4.22
C GLU A 455 -21.40 -20.38 4.57
#